data_AF-A0A2M9PA28-F1
#
_entry.id   AF-A0A2M9PA28-F1
#
_cell.length_a   1.000
_cell.length_b   1.000
_cell.length_c   1.000
_cell.angle_alpha   90.00
_cell.angle_beta   90.00
_cell.angle_gamma   90.00
#
_symmetry.space_group_name_H-M   'P 1'
#
loop_
_entity.id
_entity.type
_entity.pdbx_description
1 polymer ?
#
loop_
_entity_poly.entity_id
_entity_poly.type
_entity_poly.pdbx_seq_one_letter_code
_entity_poly.pdbx_strand_id
1 'polypeptide(L)'
;VLVRAGHTEAAVDISRLAGLNPAGVICEIMNEDGTMSRLPDLIGFAQRHGLKIGTISDLIAYRRRHDNLVRETSVRSICSEYGGTWQMRVFGDVTGGGEHIVLTKGDISTPEPVLARMHAVNPVEDLLAVHPGRTHQLRDSMLAVAEEGRGVIVVLRDMAAKLEVGDHVSPHRLRQYGIGAQILSALGIRDLILLTNSPTPKVVGLEGYGLSITATRPIPARKD
;
A
#
# COMPACT_ATOMS: atom_id res chain seq x y z
N VAL A 1 -2.06 5.71 -14.45
CA VAL A 1 -1.11 6.33 -13.51
C VAL A 1 -0.67 5.41 -12.39
N LEU A 2 -1.44 4.36 -12.05
CA LEU A 2 -1.12 3.46 -10.94
C LEU A 2 0.06 2.49 -11.22
N VAL A 3 0.29 2.16 -12.49
CA VAL A 3 1.41 1.30 -12.93
C VAL A 3 2.62 2.17 -13.35
N ARG A 4 2.37 3.21 -14.14
CA ARG A 4 3.35 4.21 -14.56
C ARG A 4 2.81 5.61 -14.29
N ALA A 5 3.58 6.45 -13.61
CA ALA A 5 3.24 7.84 -13.36
C ALA A 5 3.72 8.71 -14.52
N GLY A 6 2.82 9.08 -15.42
CA GLY A 6 3.12 9.90 -16.59
C GLY A 6 1.89 10.62 -17.13
N HIS A 7 2.11 11.67 -17.93
CA HIS A 7 1.04 12.49 -18.52
C HIS A 7 0.17 11.68 -19.48
N THR A 8 0.76 10.74 -20.23
CA THR A 8 0.02 9.83 -21.11
C THR A 8 -0.99 9.00 -20.33
N GLU A 9 -0.58 8.36 -19.23
CA GLU A 9 -1.51 7.60 -18.40
C GLU A 9 -2.55 8.50 -17.72
N ALA A 10 -2.15 9.71 -17.31
CA ALA A 10 -3.06 10.64 -16.64
C ALA A 10 -4.21 11.06 -17.55
N ALA A 11 -3.94 11.33 -18.84
CA ALA A 11 -4.95 11.72 -19.81
C ALA A 11 -6.02 10.63 -20.02
N VAL A 12 -5.58 9.38 -20.16
CA VAL A 12 -6.46 8.22 -20.30
C VAL A 12 -7.29 8.00 -19.03
N ASP A 13 -6.63 8.10 -17.86
CA ASP A 13 -7.28 7.84 -16.58
C ASP A 13 -8.33 8.89 -16.21
N ILE A 14 -8.07 10.17 -16.45
CA ILE A 14 -9.03 11.25 -16.21
C ILE A 14 -10.27 11.03 -17.08
N SER A 15 -10.09 10.71 -18.35
CA SER A 15 -11.21 10.46 -19.28
C SER A 15 -12.06 9.27 -18.84
N ARG A 16 -11.41 8.18 -18.40
CA ARG A 16 -12.08 7.02 -17.80
C ARG A 16 -12.86 7.40 -16.53
N LEU A 17 -12.26 8.18 -15.63
CA LEU A 17 -12.91 8.63 -14.37
C LEU A 17 -14.12 9.54 -14.63
N ALA A 18 -14.13 10.25 -15.76
CA ALA A 18 -15.29 11.04 -16.21
C ALA A 18 -16.40 10.18 -16.85
N GLY A 19 -16.23 8.85 -16.93
CA GLY A 19 -17.19 7.95 -17.60
C GLY A 19 -17.13 8.03 -19.12
N LEU A 20 -16.06 8.58 -19.69
CA LEU A 20 -15.87 8.73 -21.13
C LEU A 20 -14.96 7.62 -21.68
N ASN A 21 -14.78 7.61 -23.01
CA ASN A 21 -13.81 6.75 -23.66
C ASN A 21 -12.41 6.98 -23.08
N PRO A 22 -11.63 5.92 -22.81
CA PRO A 22 -10.31 6.02 -22.21
C PRO A 22 -9.27 6.49 -23.24
N ALA A 23 -9.44 7.70 -23.76
CA ALA A 23 -8.60 8.35 -24.75
C ALA A 23 -8.50 9.84 -24.43
N GLY A 24 -7.31 10.42 -24.55
CA GLY A 24 -7.08 11.83 -24.27
C GLY A 24 -6.04 12.43 -25.22
N VAL A 25 -6.15 13.74 -25.44
CA VAL A 25 -5.18 14.54 -26.19
C VAL A 25 -4.42 15.39 -25.19
N ILE A 26 -3.10 15.38 -25.29
CA ILE A 26 -2.22 16.19 -24.45
C ILE A 26 -1.28 17.02 -25.30
N CYS A 27 -0.97 18.22 -24.82
CA CYS A 27 0.04 19.10 -25.37
C CYS A 27 0.72 19.81 -24.20
N GLU A 28 2.02 19.99 -24.29
CA GLU A 28 2.78 20.71 -23.27
C GLU A 28 2.58 22.22 -23.45
N ILE A 29 2.47 22.94 -22.34
CA ILE A 29 2.31 24.39 -22.33
C ILE A 29 3.69 25.03 -22.23
N MET A 30 3.99 25.91 -23.20
CA MET A 30 5.23 26.68 -23.26
C MET A 30 4.94 28.15 -22.96
N ASN A 31 5.93 28.83 -22.39
CA ASN A 31 5.96 30.27 -22.26
C ASN A 31 6.17 30.92 -23.65
N GLU A 32 5.86 32.21 -23.77
CA GLU A 32 6.01 32.96 -25.04
C GLU A 32 7.47 33.04 -25.52
N ASP A 33 8.43 32.93 -24.61
CA ASP A 33 9.87 32.89 -24.90
C ASP A 33 10.36 31.50 -25.37
N GLY A 34 9.44 30.53 -25.51
CA GLY A 34 9.74 29.16 -25.92
C GLY A 34 10.25 28.25 -24.79
N THR A 35 10.37 28.76 -23.56
CA THR A 35 10.72 27.92 -22.40
C THR A 35 9.51 27.11 -21.91
N MET A 36 9.76 26.00 -21.21
CA MET A 36 8.69 25.19 -20.63
C MET A 36 8.07 25.87 -19.40
N SER A 37 6.74 26.05 -19.41
CA SER A 37 6.03 26.65 -18.29
C SER A 37 6.16 25.83 -17.00
N ARG A 38 6.39 26.50 -15.88
CA ARG A 38 6.45 25.88 -14.54
C ARG A 38 5.15 26.13 -13.78
N LEU A 39 5.00 25.52 -12.60
CA LEU A 39 3.78 25.59 -11.81
C LEU A 39 3.25 27.03 -11.58
N PRO A 40 4.09 28.04 -11.27
CA PRO A 40 3.61 29.43 -11.14
C PRO A 40 2.98 29.97 -12.43
N ASP A 41 3.61 29.72 -13.58
CA ASP A 41 3.12 30.14 -14.90
C ASP A 41 1.80 29.43 -15.24
N LEU A 42 1.74 28.12 -14.97
CA LEU A 42 0.56 27.29 -15.20
C LEU A 42 -0.64 27.73 -14.36
N ILE A 43 -0.43 28.20 -13.13
CA ILE A 43 -1.50 28.76 -12.29
C ILE A 43 -2.09 30.02 -12.94
N GLY A 44 -1.24 30.94 -13.40
CA GLY A 44 -1.69 32.15 -14.08
C GLY A 44 -2.41 31.86 -15.40
N PHE A 45 -1.88 30.93 -16.20
CA PHE A 45 -2.51 30.46 -17.43
C PHE A 45 -3.88 29.82 -17.16
N ALA A 46 -3.97 28.94 -16.16
CA ALA A 46 -5.20 28.27 -15.81
C ALA A 46 -6.29 29.26 -15.37
N GLN A 47 -5.94 30.27 -14.56
CA GLN A 47 -6.87 31.32 -14.14
C GLN A 47 -7.36 32.15 -15.33
N ARG A 48 -6.46 32.57 -16.23
CA ARG A 48 -6.81 33.36 -17.42
C ARG A 48 -7.80 32.66 -18.33
N HIS A 49 -7.67 31.33 -18.46
CA HIS A 49 -8.47 30.53 -19.38
C HIS A 49 -9.61 29.74 -18.69
N GLY A 50 -9.82 29.91 -17.39
CA GLY A 50 -10.86 29.19 -16.63
C GLY A 50 -10.64 27.67 -16.54
N LEU A 51 -9.38 27.23 -16.55
CA LEU A 51 -9.00 25.83 -16.48
C LEU A 51 -8.68 25.41 -15.03
N LYS A 52 -8.86 24.12 -14.74
CA LYS A 52 -8.45 23.51 -13.46
C LYS A 52 -7.02 23.00 -13.56
N ILE A 53 -6.30 23.01 -12.45
CA ILE A 53 -4.98 22.42 -12.31
C ILE A 53 -5.03 21.23 -11.36
N GLY A 54 -4.23 20.19 -11.63
CA GLY A 54 -4.10 19.02 -10.78
C GLY A 54 -2.76 18.35 -11.00
N THR A 55 -2.30 17.57 -10.02
CA THR A 55 -1.03 16.84 -10.10
C THR A 55 -1.27 15.36 -10.38
N ILE A 56 -0.29 14.70 -11.03
CA ILE A 56 -0.30 13.24 -11.18
C ILE A 56 -0.32 12.56 -9.81
N SER A 57 0.35 13.14 -8.81
CA SER A 57 0.35 12.64 -7.43
C SER A 57 -1.07 12.63 -6.83
N ASP A 58 -1.83 13.71 -7.01
CA ASP A 58 -3.22 13.79 -6.54
C ASP A 58 -4.14 12.84 -7.29
N LEU A 59 -3.93 12.66 -8.60
CA LEU A 59 -4.68 11.67 -9.38
C LEU A 59 -4.36 10.25 -8.93
N ILE A 60 -3.10 9.94 -8.65
CA ILE A 60 -2.69 8.65 -8.07
C ILE A 60 -3.36 8.44 -6.71
N ALA A 61 -3.32 9.45 -5.84
CA ALA A 61 -3.99 9.40 -4.54
C ALA A 61 -5.50 9.19 -4.71
N TYR A 62 -6.16 9.97 -5.56
CA TYR A 62 -7.58 9.84 -5.85
C TYR A 62 -7.94 8.44 -6.36
N ARG A 63 -7.23 7.93 -7.37
CA ARG A 63 -7.47 6.58 -7.90
C ARG A 63 -7.21 5.50 -6.86
N ARG A 64 -6.18 5.66 -6.03
CA ARG A 64 -5.90 4.74 -4.92
C ARG A 64 -7.03 4.69 -3.89
N ARG A 65 -7.71 5.82 -3.66
CA ARG A 65 -8.89 5.91 -2.79
C ARG A 65 -10.15 5.32 -3.38
N HIS A 66 -10.37 5.56 -4.68
CA HIS A 66 -11.67 5.33 -5.31
C HIS A 66 -11.72 4.08 -6.21
N ASP A 67 -10.57 3.58 -6.65
CA ASP A 67 -10.51 2.31 -7.38
C ASP A 67 -10.31 1.15 -6.39
N ASN A 68 -11.21 0.16 -6.40
CA ASN A 68 -11.00 -1.12 -5.73
C ASN A 68 -10.00 -1.96 -6.54
N LEU A 69 -8.70 -1.84 -6.26
CA LEU A 69 -7.66 -2.61 -6.96
C LEU A 69 -7.38 -3.97 -6.32
N VAL A 70 -7.94 -4.23 -5.14
CA VAL A 70 -7.83 -5.50 -4.44
C VAL A 70 -9.20 -6.12 -4.27
N ARG A 71 -9.29 -7.44 -4.47
CA ARG A 71 -10.51 -8.22 -4.26
C ARG A 71 -10.23 -9.43 -3.39
N GLU A 72 -11.04 -9.64 -2.36
CA GLU A 72 -10.99 -10.88 -1.58
C GLU A 72 -11.42 -12.05 -2.49
N THR A 73 -10.54 -13.04 -2.64
CA THR A 73 -10.76 -14.22 -3.50
C THR A 73 -11.06 -15.48 -2.68
N SER A 74 -10.61 -15.56 -1.43
CA SER A 74 -10.91 -16.66 -0.54
C SER A 74 -10.78 -16.28 0.92
N VAL A 75 -11.51 -16.98 1.78
CA VAL A 75 -11.43 -16.90 3.24
C VAL A 75 -11.50 -18.31 3.82
N ARG A 76 -10.63 -18.61 4.80
CA ARG A 76 -10.65 -19.87 5.54
C ARG A 76 -10.03 -19.73 6.92
N SER A 77 -10.47 -20.55 7.86
CA SER A 77 -9.81 -20.69 9.15
C SER A 77 -8.62 -21.64 9.03
N ILE A 78 -7.48 -21.28 9.63
CA ILE A 78 -6.28 -22.12 9.71
C ILE A 78 -5.81 -22.22 11.17
N CYS A 79 -5.10 -23.29 11.50
CA CYS A 79 -4.36 -23.40 12.76
C CYS A 79 -2.86 -23.29 12.45
N SER A 80 -2.20 -22.31 13.04
CA SER A 80 -0.77 -22.06 12.93
C SER A 80 -0.08 -22.42 14.25
N GLU A 81 1.12 -22.99 14.18
CA GLU A 81 1.98 -23.15 15.35
C GLU A 81 2.33 -21.79 15.98
N TYR A 82 2.29 -20.72 15.17
CA TYR A 82 2.47 -19.35 15.63
C TYR A 82 1.11 -18.75 15.95
N GLY A 83 0.68 -18.91 17.20
CA GLY A 83 -0.50 -18.22 17.72
C GLY A 83 -1.84 -18.91 17.49
N GLY A 84 -1.89 -20.20 17.13
CA GLY A 84 -3.11 -21.01 17.10
C GLY A 84 -4.05 -20.66 15.93
N THR A 85 -5.36 -20.52 16.20
CA THR A 85 -6.36 -20.28 15.16
C THR A 85 -6.29 -18.88 14.56
N TRP A 86 -6.28 -18.79 13.23
CA TRP A 86 -6.33 -17.55 12.46
C TRP A 86 -7.44 -17.62 11.42
N GLN A 87 -8.03 -16.48 11.08
CA GLN A 87 -8.79 -16.35 9.85
C GLN A 87 -7.85 -15.83 8.77
N MET A 88 -7.64 -16.65 7.74
CA MET A 88 -6.81 -16.32 6.59
C MET A 88 -7.67 -15.90 5.41
N ARG A 89 -7.37 -14.74 4.83
CA ARG A 89 -7.97 -14.24 3.58
C ARG A 89 -6.91 -14.14 2.49
N VAL A 90 -7.33 -14.28 1.24
CA VAL A 90 -6.49 -14.00 0.07
C VAL A 90 -7.08 -12.82 -0.68
N PHE A 91 -6.25 -11.82 -0.99
CA PHE A 91 -6.62 -10.65 -1.78
C PHE A 91 -5.85 -10.66 -3.11
N GLY A 92 -6.56 -10.70 -4.23
CA GLY A 92 -5.97 -10.56 -5.56
C GLY A 92 -5.81 -9.10 -5.97
N ASP A 93 -4.64 -8.71 -6.48
CA ASP A 93 -4.37 -7.42 -7.12
C ASP A 93 -4.78 -7.46 -8.59
N VAL A 94 -5.81 -6.69 -8.93
CA VAL A 94 -6.39 -6.60 -10.28
C VAL A 94 -5.41 -5.97 -11.29
N THR A 95 -4.43 -5.19 -10.81
CA THR A 95 -3.46 -4.46 -11.66
C THR A 95 -2.13 -5.17 -11.84
N GLY A 96 -1.75 -6.03 -10.89
CA GLY A 96 -0.46 -6.71 -10.84
C GLY A 96 -0.52 -8.22 -11.04
N GLY A 97 -1.72 -8.82 -10.95
CA GLY A 97 -1.89 -10.28 -11.02
C GLY A 97 -1.32 -11.03 -9.80
N GLY A 98 -0.84 -10.31 -8.79
CA GLY A 98 -0.36 -10.86 -7.53
C GLY A 98 -1.52 -11.18 -6.59
N GLU A 99 -1.25 -12.08 -5.65
CA GLU A 99 -2.18 -12.37 -4.56
C GLU A 99 -1.46 -12.10 -3.23
N HIS A 100 -2.15 -11.56 -2.25
CA HIS A 100 -1.63 -11.23 -0.93
C HIS A 100 -2.38 -12.02 0.14
N ILE A 101 -1.68 -12.40 1.20
CA ILE A 101 -2.27 -13.17 2.30
C ILE A 101 -2.54 -12.22 3.46
N VAL A 102 -3.71 -12.33 4.07
CA VAL A 102 -4.06 -11.59 5.27
C VAL A 102 -4.41 -12.57 6.36
N LEU A 103 -3.81 -12.41 7.53
CA LEU A 103 -4.13 -13.16 8.74
C LEU A 103 -4.78 -12.22 9.73
N THR A 104 -5.97 -12.56 10.22
CA THR A 104 -6.66 -11.79 11.26
C THR A 104 -6.88 -12.64 12.51
N LYS A 105 -6.68 -12.01 13.65
CA LYS A 105 -6.94 -12.55 14.99
C LYS A 105 -7.98 -11.66 15.68
N GLY A 106 -8.92 -12.30 16.38
CA GLY A 106 -9.98 -11.59 17.09
C GLY A 106 -10.94 -10.82 16.17
N ASP A 107 -11.73 -9.95 16.78
CA ASP A 107 -12.63 -9.05 16.05
C ASP A 107 -11.92 -7.73 15.72
N ILE A 108 -11.72 -7.48 14.43
CA ILE A 108 -11.08 -6.27 13.90
C ILE A 108 -12.09 -5.23 13.37
N SER A 109 -13.40 -5.46 13.54
CA SER A 109 -14.46 -4.58 13.03
C SER A 109 -14.77 -3.38 13.94
N THR A 110 -14.25 -3.40 15.17
CA THR A 110 -14.49 -2.38 16.18
C THR A 110 -13.63 -1.13 15.95
N PRO A 111 -14.04 0.07 16.44
CA PRO A 111 -13.35 1.32 16.14
C PRO A 111 -11.98 1.49 16.83
N GLU A 112 -11.65 0.66 17.82
CA GLU A 112 -10.37 0.77 18.54
C GLU A 112 -9.18 0.43 17.61
N PRO A 113 -8.02 1.07 17.80
CA PRO A 113 -6.84 0.82 16.97
C PRO A 113 -6.46 -0.67 16.89
N VAL A 114 -6.25 -1.17 15.68
CA VAL A 114 -5.90 -2.58 15.43
C VAL A 114 -4.37 -2.73 15.39
N LEU A 115 -3.81 -3.72 16.11
CA LEU A 115 -2.40 -4.07 15.97
C LEU A 115 -2.16 -4.66 14.57
N ALA A 116 -1.33 -3.99 13.77
CA ALA A 116 -1.17 -4.29 12.36
C ALA A 116 0.30 -4.50 11.98
N ARG A 117 0.58 -5.56 11.23
CA ARG A 117 1.88 -5.81 10.60
C ARG A 117 1.75 -5.81 9.09
N MET A 118 2.51 -4.94 8.43
CA MET A 118 2.73 -4.99 6.99
C MET A 118 4.04 -5.73 6.73
N HIS A 119 3.97 -6.94 6.18
CA HIS A 119 5.14 -7.78 5.93
C HIS A 119 5.34 -7.98 4.43
N ALA A 120 6.37 -7.34 3.86
CA ALA A 120 6.82 -7.66 2.51
C ALA A 120 7.61 -8.97 2.57
N VAL A 121 7.12 -10.01 1.88
CA VAL A 121 7.75 -11.34 1.97
C VAL A 121 9.10 -11.32 1.26
N ASN A 122 10.12 -11.87 1.91
CA ASN A 122 11.42 -12.14 1.31
C ASN A 122 11.77 -13.61 1.56
N PRO A 123 11.70 -14.49 0.54
CA PRO A 123 11.99 -15.92 0.71
C PRO A 123 13.35 -16.22 1.34
N VAL A 124 14.38 -15.39 1.09
CA VAL A 124 15.72 -15.60 1.64
C VAL A 124 15.77 -15.28 3.14
N GLU A 125 15.03 -14.27 3.59
CA GLU A 125 14.94 -13.90 5.01
C GLU A 125 13.95 -14.80 5.76
N ASP A 126 12.76 -14.99 5.18
CA ASP A 126 11.61 -15.63 5.84
C ASP A 126 11.69 -17.16 5.81
N LEU A 127 12.28 -17.77 4.76
CA LEU A 127 12.39 -19.23 4.63
C LEU A 127 13.81 -19.74 4.91
N LEU A 128 14.84 -19.04 4.43
CA LEU A 128 16.23 -19.50 4.53
C LEU A 128 17.01 -18.89 5.71
N ALA A 129 16.42 -17.95 6.43
CA ALA A 129 16.99 -17.37 7.65
C ALA A 129 18.40 -16.76 7.49
N VAL A 130 18.72 -16.19 6.32
CA VAL A 130 20.10 -15.79 5.96
C VAL A 130 20.54 -14.45 6.57
N HIS A 131 19.61 -13.64 7.10
CA HIS A 131 19.91 -12.29 7.61
C HIS A 131 19.63 -12.13 9.12
N PRO A 132 20.69 -12.20 9.98
CA PRO A 132 20.56 -11.99 11.42
C PRO A 132 19.82 -10.69 11.77
N GLY A 133 18.82 -10.78 12.66
CA GLY A 133 17.99 -9.65 13.10
C GLY A 133 16.76 -9.35 12.22
N ARG A 134 16.68 -9.97 11.03
CA ARG A 134 15.46 -9.99 10.19
C ARG A 134 14.83 -11.36 10.10
N THR A 135 15.61 -12.39 10.41
CA THR A 135 15.14 -13.74 10.64
C THR A 135 13.95 -13.74 11.62
N HIS A 136 12.89 -14.48 11.28
CA HIS A 136 11.70 -14.70 12.11
C HIS A 136 10.76 -13.51 12.33
N GLN A 137 10.95 -12.34 11.68
CA GLN A 137 10.05 -11.21 11.89
C GLN A 137 8.57 -11.52 11.63
N LEU A 138 8.25 -12.36 10.63
CA LEU A 138 6.88 -12.80 10.39
C LEU A 138 6.34 -13.64 11.56
N ARG A 139 7.10 -14.66 12.01
CA ARG A 139 6.76 -15.51 13.15
C ARG A 139 6.54 -14.67 14.42
N ASP A 140 7.48 -13.79 14.74
CA ASP A 140 7.42 -12.97 15.95
C ASP A 140 6.25 -11.99 15.91
N SER A 141 5.92 -11.47 14.74
CA SER A 141 4.72 -10.66 14.53
C SER A 141 3.44 -11.46 14.73
N MET A 142 3.36 -12.69 14.22
CA MET A 142 2.22 -13.59 14.45
C MET A 142 2.03 -13.89 15.93
N LEU A 143 3.11 -14.19 16.65
CA LEU A 143 3.04 -14.44 18.09
C LEU A 143 2.62 -13.20 18.88
N ALA A 144 3.17 -12.02 18.57
CA ALA A 144 2.78 -10.76 19.22
C ALA A 144 1.30 -10.41 19.00
N VAL A 145 0.79 -10.57 17.77
CA VAL A 145 -0.63 -10.35 17.47
C VAL A 145 -1.53 -11.40 18.14
N ALA A 146 -1.06 -12.64 18.26
CA ALA A 146 -1.80 -13.68 18.95
C ALA A 146 -1.91 -13.42 20.46
N GLU A 147 -0.85 -12.90 21.08
CA GLU A 147 -0.86 -12.49 22.49
C GLU A 147 -1.77 -11.29 22.75
N GLU A 148 -1.79 -10.31 21.84
CA GLU A 148 -2.77 -9.20 21.90
C GLU A 148 -4.22 -9.72 21.74
N GLY A 149 -4.39 -10.86 21.08
CA GLY A 149 -5.70 -11.48 20.79
C GLY A 149 -6.50 -10.77 19.68
N ARG A 150 -6.06 -9.59 19.26
CA ARG A 150 -6.69 -8.77 18.22
C ARG A 150 -5.64 -8.13 17.31
N GLY A 151 -5.70 -8.44 16.02
CA GLY A 151 -4.82 -7.80 15.06
C GLY A 151 -4.85 -8.38 13.66
N VAL A 152 -4.06 -7.78 12.78
CA VAL A 152 -3.96 -8.13 11.37
C VAL A 152 -2.51 -8.20 10.93
N ILE A 153 -2.19 -9.19 10.10
CA ILE A 153 -0.90 -9.32 9.42
C ILE A 153 -1.19 -9.42 7.93
N VAL A 154 -0.70 -8.44 7.17
CA VAL A 154 -0.80 -8.42 5.71
C VAL A 154 0.56 -8.83 5.15
N VAL A 155 0.60 -10.01 4.53
CA VAL A 155 1.75 -10.55 3.83
C VAL A 155 1.68 -10.15 2.37
N LEU A 156 2.45 -9.12 2.03
CA LEU A 156 2.58 -8.57 0.69
C LEU A 156 3.55 -9.42 -0.10
N ARG A 157 3.02 -10.29 -0.94
CA ARG A 157 3.80 -11.03 -1.94
C ARG A 157 4.06 -10.15 -3.16
N ASP A 158 5.27 -10.23 -3.67
CA ASP A 158 5.57 -9.79 -5.03
C ASP A 158 6.26 -10.89 -5.80
N MET A 159 5.53 -11.46 -6.76
CA MET A 159 6.04 -12.57 -7.57
C MET A 159 6.92 -12.08 -8.73
N ALA A 160 6.91 -10.77 -9.03
CA ALA A 160 7.73 -10.16 -10.07
C ALA A 160 9.06 -9.59 -9.54
N ALA A 161 9.25 -9.51 -8.22
CA ALA A 161 10.47 -9.05 -7.61
C ALA A 161 11.60 -10.00 -8.00
N LYS A 162 12.66 -9.43 -8.58
CA LYS A 162 13.95 -10.12 -8.54
C LYS A 162 14.33 -10.29 -7.07
N LEU A 163 15.02 -11.38 -6.76
CA LEU A 163 15.64 -11.58 -5.45
C LEU A 163 16.65 -10.43 -5.23
N GLU A 164 16.18 -9.32 -4.66
CA GLU A 164 17.04 -8.21 -4.28
C GLU A 164 17.70 -8.56 -2.95
N VAL A 165 19.03 -8.62 -2.97
CA VAL A 165 19.85 -8.76 -1.76
C VAL A 165 20.29 -7.34 -1.38
N GLY A 166 19.54 -6.66 -0.51
CA GLY A 166 19.88 -5.31 -0.02
C GLY A 166 18.69 -4.49 0.46
N ASP A 167 18.96 -3.47 1.30
CA ASP A 167 17.93 -2.73 2.05
C ASP A 167 17.45 -1.42 1.37
N HIS A 168 17.55 -1.30 0.04
CA HIS A 168 17.24 -0.05 -0.69
C HIS A 168 15.73 0.17 -0.92
N VAL A 169 15.21 1.37 -0.66
CA VAL A 169 13.78 1.70 -0.87
C VAL A 169 13.53 1.78 -2.38
N SER A 170 13.07 0.67 -2.96
CA SER A 170 12.72 0.60 -4.38
C SER A 170 11.30 1.13 -4.63
N PRO A 171 11.00 1.59 -5.86
CA PRO A 171 9.62 1.92 -6.29
C PRO A 171 8.62 0.80 -6.00
N HIS A 172 9.12 -0.44 -5.92
CA HIS A 172 8.38 -1.63 -5.55
C HIS A 172 7.78 -1.54 -4.14
N ARG A 173 8.57 -1.16 -3.13
CA ARG A 173 8.09 -1.01 -1.74
C ARG A 173 6.98 0.04 -1.62
N LEU A 174 7.05 1.13 -2.38
CA LEU A 174 5.98 2.15 -2.41
C LEU A 174 4.67 1.62 -3.01
N ARG A 175 4.75 0.72 -4.00
CA ARG A 175 3.57 0.02 -4.54
C ARG A 175 2.97 -0.94 -3.50
N GLN A 176 3.82 -1.71 -2.83
CA GLN A 176 3.43 -2.63 -1.76
C GLN A 176 2.68 -1.91 -0.63
N TYR A 177 3.15 -0.73 -0.19
CA TYR A 177 2.44 0.06 0.82
C TYR A 177 1.05 0.52 0.35
N GLY A 178 0.89 0.87 -0.93
CA GLY A 178 -0.42 1.24 -1.49
C GLY A 178 -1.41 0.08 -1.49
N ILE A 179 -0.98 -1.10 -1.95
CA ILE A 179 -1.80 -2.32 -1.91
C ILE A 179 -2.17 -2.68 -0.47
N GLY A 180 -1.19 -2.64 0.42
CA GLY A 180 -1.41 -2.90 1.84
C GLY A 180 -2.44 -1.98 2.49
N ALA A 181 -2.37 -0.69 2.19
CA ALA A 181 -3.35 0.29 2.66
C ALA A 181 -4.76 0.00 2.10
N GLN A 182 -4.89 -0.40 0.84
CA GLN A 182 -6.18 -0.79 0.28
C GLN A 182 -6.76 -2.04 0.93
N ILE A 183 -5.92 -3.04 1.21
CA ILE A 183 -6.33 -4.25 1.92
C ILE A 183 -6.86 -3.88 3.32
N LEU A 184 -6.11 -3.07 4.08
CA LEU A 184 -6.55 -2.64 5.42
C LEU A 184 -7.87 -1.85 5.37
N SER A 185 -8.00 -0.94 4.40
CA SER A 185 -9.24 -0.17 4.17
C SER A 185 -10.42 -1.08 3.79
N ALA A 186 -10.19 -2.09 2.94
CA ALA A 186 -11.20 -3.08 2.55
C ALA A 186 -11.64 -3.98 3.71
N LEU A 187 -10.78 -4.18 4.71
CA LEU A 187 -11.12 -4.87 5.97
C LEU A 187 -11.88 -3.96 6.95
N GLY A 188 -12.10 -2.68 6.61
CA GLY A 188 -12.81 -1.71 7.45
C GLY A 188 -11.94 -1.07 8.54
N ILE A 189 -10.63 -1.33 8.54
CA ILE A 189 -9.71 -0.77 9.53
C ILE A 189 -9.49 0.72 9.24
N ARG A 190 -9.44 1.54 10.28
CA ARG A 190 -9.17 2.98 10.20
C ARG A 190 -7.94 3.35 10.99
N ASP A 191 -7.95 3.01 12.28
CA ASP A 191 -6.84 3.31 13.18
C ASP A 191 -6.01 2.05 13.43
N LEU A 192 -4.69 2.17 13.35
CA LEU A 192 -3.79 1.05 13.54
C LEU A 192 -2.58 1.38 14.41
N ILE A 193 -2.14 0.38 15.16
CA ILE A 193 -0.86 0.36 15.85
C ILE A 193 0.11 -0.44 14.99
N LEU A 194 1.10 0.21 14.39
CA LEU A 194 1.99 -0.43 13.43
C LEU A 194 3.10 -1.21 14.14
N LEU A 195 3.17 -2.52 13.90
CA LEU A 195 4.23 -3.39 14.38
C LEU A 195 5.44 -3.35 13.41
N THR A 196 6.49 -2.61 13.78
CA THR A 196 7.65 -2.35 12.91
C THR A 196 8.94 -2.11 13.70
N ASN A 197 10.07 -2.60 13.17
CA ASN A 197 11.42 -2.30 13.67
C ASN A 197 12.12 -1.20 12.85
N SER A 198 11.52 -0.77 11.74
CA SER A 198 12.00 0.34 10.93
C SER A 198 11.42 1.67 11.44
N PRO A 199 12.08 2.81 11.19
CA PRO A 199 11.52 4.12 11.49
C PRO A 199 10.10 4.23 10.94
N THR A 200 9.20 4.88 11.69
CA THR A 200 7.80 5.05 11.29
C THR A 200 7.76 5.54 9.85
N PRO A 201 7.22 4.73 8.92
CA PRO A 201 7.31 5.09 7.52
C PRO A 201 6.50 6.36 7.30
N LYS A 202 7.10 7.37 6.66
CA LYS A 202 6.35 8.49 6.07
C LYS A 202 5.56 7.95 4.87
N VAL A 203 4.48 7.22 5.13
CA VAL A 203 3.61 6.68 4.08
C VAL A 203 2.78 7.85 3.55
N VAL A 204 3.33 8.54 2.54
CA VAL A 204 2.62 9.62 1.85
C VAL A 204 1.32 9.05 1.28
N GLY A 205 0.19 9.66 1.65
CA GLY A 205 -1.13 9.30 1.16
C GLY A 205 -1.85 8.19 1.94
N LEU A 206 -1.38 7.79 3.13
CA LEU A 206 -2.11 6.85 3.99
C LEU A 206 -3.50 7.38 4.39
N GLU A 207 -3.58 8.67 4.73
CA GLU A 207 -4.83 9.40 4.99
C GLU A 207 -5.81 9.29 3.82
N GLY A 208 -5.30 9.12 2.60
CA GLY A 208 -6.13 8.91 1.44
C GLY A 208 -7.01 7.67 1.61
N TYR A 209 -6.46 6.57 2.14
CA TYR A 209 -7.20 5.33 2.33
C TYR A 209 -8.12 5.33 3.56
N GLY A 210 -8.26 6.46 4.25
CA GLY A 210 -8.98 6.56 5.52
C GLY A 210 -8.27 5.86 6.68
N LEU A 211 -6.94 5.73 6.58
CA LEU A 211 -6.10 5.04 7.55
C LEU A 211 -5.24 6.01 8.36
N SER A 212 -5.07 5.75 9.65
CA SER A 212 -4.21 6.49 10.56
C SER A 212 -3.32 5.54 11.38
N ILE A 213 -2.04 5.91 11.55
CA ILE A 213 -1.12 5.20 12.46
C ILE A 213 -1.15 5.94 13.79
N THR A 214 -1.81 5.37 14.79
CA THR A 214 -1.98 5.99 16.11
C THR A 214 -0.76 5.78 17.01
N ALA A 215 -0.04 4.67 16.82
CA ALA A 215 1.21 4.37 17.49
C ALA A 215 2.05 3.39 16.69
N THR A 216 3.33 3.27 17.04
CA THR A 216 4.20 2.18 16.58
C THR A 216 4.65 1.32 17.76
N ARG A 217 4.80 0.02 17.52
CA ARG A 217 5.40 -0.92 18.47
C ARG A 217 6.51 -1.70 17.78
N PRO A 218 7.67 -1.93 18.42
CA PRO A 218 8.69 -2.81 17.88
C PRO A 218 8.21 -4.26 17.86
N ILE A 219 8.71 -5.05 16.92
CA ILE A 219 8.51 -6.49 16.89
C ILE A 219 9.33 -7.09 18.05
N PRO A 220 8.71 -7.82 18.99
CA PRO A 220 9.44 -8.43 20.09
C PRO A 220 10.47 -9.43 19.57
N ALA A 221 11.75 -9.24 19.92
CA ALA A 221 12.78 -10.24 19.63
C ALA A 221 12.57 -11.44 20.56
N ARG A 222 12.16 -12.58 20.01
CA ARG A 222 12.04 -13.81 20.77
C ARG A 222 13.31 -14.63 20.59
N LYS A 223 13.91 -15.04 21.72
CA LYS A 223 14.92 -16.09 21.71
C LYS A 223 14.18 -17.42 21.73
N ASP A 224 14.55 -18.32 20.83
CA ASP A 224 14.10 -19.71 20.83
C ASP A 224 14.46 -20.42 22.15
#